data_AF-A0A258X1M6-F1
#
_entry.id   AF-A0A258X1M6-F1
#
_cell.length_a   1.000
_cell.length_b   1.000
_cell.length_c   1.000
_cell.angle_alpha   90.00
_cell.angle_beta   90.00
_cell.angle_gamma   90.00
#
_symmetry.space_group_name_H-M   'P 1'
#
loop_
_entity.id
_entity.type
_entity.pdbx_description
1 polymer ?
#
loop_
_entity_poly.entity_id
_entity_poly.type
_entity_poly.pdbx_seq_one_letter_code
_entity_poly.pdbx_strand_id
1 'polypeptide(L)'
;MNLILNETVLLSLFFYSLGLAKLVVIGFHKKMIPFIGTYAVIVGGIIWLTELKWLLMGGFVFMIIVGFYAIWSISRSMSQCIADIKEAKASEKRGNNHDNN
;
A
#
# COMPACT_ATOMS: atom_id res chain seq x y z
N MET A 1 2.33 -36.77 4.81
CA MET A 1 2.74 -35.55 4.08
C MET A 1 2.14 -34.35 4.82
N ASN A 2 3.00 -33.42 5.27
CA ASN A 2 2.86 -32.65 6.52
C ASN A 2 1.68 -31.67 6.62
N LEU A 3 0.81 -31.85 7.62
CA LEU A 3 -0.23 -30.90 8.04
C LEU A 3 0.33 -29.47 8.28
N ILE A 4 1.53 -29.38 8.84
CA ILE A 4 2.24 -28.13 9.18
C ILE A 4 2.62 -27.32 7.92
N LEU A 5 2.95 -28.00 6.82
CA LEU A 5 3.25 -27.33 5.55
C LEU A 5 1.98 -26.66 4.98
N ASN A 6 0.82 -27.31 5.13
CA ASN A 6 -0.45 -26.75 4.67
C ASN A 6 -0.85 -25.49 5.45
N GLU A 7 -0.72 -25.48 6.77
CA GLU A 7 -1.05 -24.31 7.58
C GLU A 7 -0.14 -23.12 7.29
N THR A 8 1.17 -23.37 7.12
CA THR A 8 2.15 -22.32 6.80
C THR A 8 1.88 -21.69 5.44
N VAL A 9 1.54 -22.50 4.44
CA VAL A 9 1.17 -22.03 3.10
C VAL A 9 -0.14 -21.26 3.13
N LEU A 10 -1.15 -21.75 3.85
CA LEU A 10 -2.45 -21.07 4.01
C LEU A 10 -2.29 -19.70 4.67
N LEU A 11 -1.48 -19.62 5.73
CA LEU A 11 -1.22 -18.39 6.46
C LEU A 11 -0.44 -17.38 5.59
N SER A 12 0.53 -17.85 4.79
CA SER A 12 1.22 -17.00 3.82
C SER A 12 0.27 -16.46 2.75
N LEU A 13 -0.60 -17.32 2.20
CA LEU A 13 -1.59 -16.93 1.21
C LEU A 13 -2.55 -15.87 1.75
N PHE A 14 -2.93 -15.98 3.03
CA PHE A 14 -3.75 -14.99 3.72
C PHE A 14 -3.08 -13.62 3.78
N PHE A 15 -1.79 -13.54 4.14
CA PHE A 15 -1.05 -12.27 4.16
C PHE A 15 -0.88 -11.65 2.76
N TYR A 16 -0.62 -12.46 1.75
CA TYR A 16 -0.57 -11.98 0.36
C TYR A 16 -1.91 -11.44 -0.11
N SER A 17 -3.00 -12.14 0.22
CA SER A 17 -4.37 -11.73 -0.12
C SER A 17 -4.74 -10.42 0.58
N LEU A 18 -4.36 -10.26 1.85
CA LEU A 18 -4.53 -9.00 2.60
C LEU A 18 -3.74 -7.85 1.97
N GLY A 19 -2.49 -8.10 1.56
CA GLY A 19 -1.67 -7.12 0.86
C GLY A 19 -2.33 -6.66 -0.46
N LEU A 20 -2.80 -7.61 -1.26
CA LEU A 20 -3.52 -7.33 -2.51
C LEU A 20 -4.84 -6.59 -2.26
N ALA A 21 -5.62 -6.99 -1.26
CA ALA A 21 -6.86 -6.32 -0.88
C ALA A 21 -6.61 -4.86 -0.48
N LYS A 22 -5.54 -4.58 0.30
CA LYS A 22 -5.14 -3.20 0.61
C LYS A 22 -4.79 -2.43 -0.65
N LEU A 23 -4.02 -3.01 -1.56
CA LEU A 23 -3.68 -2.43 -2.86
C LEU A 23 -4.91 -2.04 -3.69
N VAL A 24 -5.96 -2.87 -3.66
CA VAL A 24 -7.25 -2.55 -4.30
C VAL A 24 -7.92 -1.36 -3.64
N VAL A 25 -7.96 -1.32 -2.29
CA VAL A 25 -8.60 -0.22 -1.52
C VAL A 25 -7.92 1.13 -1.75
N ILE A 26 -6.59 1.16 -1.87
CA ILE A 26 -5.83 2.42 -2.04
C ILE A 26 -5.92 2.94 -3.49
N GLY A 27 -6.45 2.14 -4.41
CA GLY A 27 -6.45 2.43 -5.84
C GLY A 27 -5.18 1.88 -6.49
N PHE A 28 -5.37 0.82 -7.28
CA PHE A 28 -4.27 0.14 -7.95
C PHE A 28 -3.66 1.03 -9.03
N HIS A 29 -2.54 1.69 -8.72
CA HIS A 29 -1.82 2.50 -9.69
C HIS A 29 -0.97 1.62 -10.62
N LYS A 30 -1.00 1.88 -11.94
CA LYS A 30 -0.13 1.19 -12.93
C LYS A 30 1.36 1.21 -12.55
N LYS A 31 1.82 2.23 -11.82
CA LYS A 31 3.19 2.32 -11.28
C LYS A 31 3.55 1.23 -10.25
N MET A 32 2.56 0.57 -9.63
CA MET A 32 2.77 -0.49 -8.64
C MET A 32 2.98 -1.87 -9.27
N ILE A 33 2.52 -2.09 -10.50
CA ILE A 33 2.69 -3.37 -11.23
C ILE A 33 4.17 -3.79 -11.30
N PRO A 34 5.12 -2.95 -11.75
CA PRO A 34 6.52 -3.37 -11.80
C PRO A 34 7.09 -3.65 -10.41
N PHE A 35 6.61 -2.94 -9.38
CA PHE A 35 7.04 -3.16 -7.99
C PHE A 35 6.56 -4.52 -7.46
N ILE A 36 5.29 -4.86 -7.68
CA ILE A 36 4.70 -6.16 -7.31
C ILE A 36 5.36 -7.29 -8.09
N GLY A 37 5.59 -7.10 -9.39
CA GLY A 37 6.27 -8.08 -10.24
C GLY A 37 7.71 -8.34 -9.77
N THR A 38 8.48 -7.29 -9.50
CA THR A 38 9.86 -7.41 -8.99
C THR A 38 9.87 -8.10 -7.63
N TYR A 39 8.93 -7.75 -6.75
CA TYR A 39 8.78 -8.39 -5.45
C TYR A 39 8.48 -9.88 -5.56
N ALA A 40 7.55 -10.27 -6.45
CA ALA A 40 7.20 -11.67 -6.70
C ALA A 40 8.40 -12.48 -7.25
N VAL A 41 9.21 -11.90 -8.13
CA VAL A 41 10.43 -12.53 -8.65
C VAL A 41 11.47 -12.74 -7.55
N ILE A 42 11.70 -11.73 -6.71
CA ILE A 42 12.65 -11.83 -5.59
C ILE A 42 12.20 -12.90 -4.60
N VAL A 43 10.93 -12.89 -4.18
CA VAL A 43 10.43 -13.87 -3.24
C VAL A 43 10.42 -15.27 -3.85
N GLY A 44 10.02 -15.42 -5.12
CA GLY A 44 10.09 -16.69 -5.84
C GLY A 44 11.51 -17.25 -5.91
N GLY A 45 12.51 -16.39 -6.19
CA GLY A 45 13.92 -16.76 -6.18
C GLY A 45 14.43 -17.18 -4.80
N ILE A 46 14.03 -16.47 -3.74
CA ILE A 46 14.39 -16.82 -2.35
C ILE A 46 13.77 -18.16 -1.96
N ILE A 47 12.48 -18.38 -2.26
CA ILE A 47 11.80 -19.65 -1.94
C ILE A 47 12.47 -20.83 -2.65
N TRP A 48 12.93 -20.62 -3.88
CA TRP A 48 13.66 -21.63 -4.63
C TRP A 48 15.00 -22.02 -3.97
N LEU A 49 15.63 -21.08 -3.26
CA LEU A 49 16.98 -21.25 -2.69
C LEU A 49 17.02 -21.69 -1.22
N THR A 50 16.04 -21.32 -0.38
CA THR A 50 16.20 -21.42 1.09
C THR A 50 15.09 -22.12 1.89
N GLU A 51 13.95 -22.53 1.29
CA GLU A 51 12.78 -23.21 1.91
C GLU A 51 11.48 -22.37 2.00
N LEU A 52 10.33 -23.08 2.07
CA LEU A 52 8.96 -22.53 2.18
C LEU A 52 8.72 -21.60 3.39
N LYS A 53 9.53 -21.68 4.45
CA LYS A 53 9.40 -20.76 5.60
C LYS A 53 9.58 -19.29 5.20
N TRP A 54 10.37 -19.02 4.16
CA TRP A 54 10.59 -17.69 3.62
C TRP A 54 9.38 -17.14 2.85
N LEU A 55 8.49 -18.00 2.36
CA LEU A 55 7.23 -17.60 1.73
C LEU A 55 6.32 -16.88 2.75
N LEU A 56 6.26 -17.36 3.99
CA LEU A 56 5.50 -16.72 5.06
C LEU A 56 6.10 -15.34 5.42
N MET A 57 7.43 -15.28 5.57
CA MET A 57 8.14 -14.04 5.85
C MET A 57 7.96 -13.02 4.71
N GLY A 58 7.98 -13.49 3.45
CA GLY A 58 7.67 -12.69 2.27
C GLY A 58 6.25 -12.12 2.35
N GLY A 59 5.23 -12.96 2.58
CA GLY A 59 3.85 -12.48 2.71
C GLY A 59 3.69 -11.39 3.79
N PHE A 60 4.36 -11.56 4.93
CA PHE A 60 4.35 -10.58 6.01
C PHE A 60 5.02 -9.25 5.63
N VAL A 61 6.21 -9.31 5.01
CA VAL A 61 6.93 -8.12 4.54
C VAL A 61 6.12 -7.40 3.46
N PHE A 62 5.51 -8.13 2.54
CA PHE A 62 4.64 -7.57 1.50
C PHE A 62 3.48 -6.78 2.12
N MET A 63 2.79 -7.37 3.10
CA MET A 63 1.69 -6.70 3.79
C MET A 63 2.15 -5.39 4.46
N ILE A 64 3.32 -5.38 5.11
CA ILE A 64 3.86 -4.18 5.76
C ILE A 64 4.19 -3.10 4.73
N ILE A 65 4.87 -3.44 3.64
CA ILE A 65 5.24 -2.49 2.58
C ILE A 65 3.99 -1.87 1.97
N VAL A 66 3.01 -2.68 1.61
CA VAL A 66 1.74 -2.19 1.05
C VAL A 66 0.98 -1.35 2.08
N GLY A 67 0.97 -1.77 3.34
CA GLY A 67 0.37 -1.01 4.44
C GLY A 67 1.02 0.37 4.63
N PHE A 68 2.34 0.45 4.54
CA PHE A 68 3.06 1.71 4.61
C PHE A 68 2.73 2.62 3.42
N TYR A 69 2.66 2.04 2.22
CA TYR A 69 2.27 2.78 1.02
C TYR A 69 0.83 3.30 1.11
N ALA A 70 -0.08 2.52 1.71
CA ALA A 70 -1.46 2.93 1.99
C ALA A 70 -1.50 4.20 2.85
N ILE A 71 -0.79 4.16 3.97
CA ILE A 71 -0.72 5.27 4.93
C ILE A 71 -0.08 6.49 4.26
N TRP A 72 1.00 6.29 3.49
CA TRP A 72 1.66 7.35 2.75
C TRP A 72 0.73 8.01 1.72
N SER A 73 -0.04 7.20 0.98
CA SER A 73 -1.00 7.67 -0.01
C SER A 73 -2.12 8.49 0.65
N ILE A 74 -2.69 8.00 1.75
CA ILE A 74 -3.72 8.71 2.52
C ILE A 74 -3.16 10.02 3.07
N SER A 75 -1.95 10.00 3.63
CA SER A 75 -1.30 11.21 4.17
C SER A 75 -1.06 12.26 3.08
N ARG A 76 -0.63 11.84 1.89
CA ARG A 76 -0.47 12.74 0.74
C ARG A 76 -1.80 13.36 0.30
N SER A 77 -2.87 12.57 0.20
CA SER A 77 -4.21 13.07 -0.11
C SER A 77 -4.70 14.05 0.96
N MET A 78 -4.40 13.78 2.23
CA MET A 78 -4.77 14.66 3.35
C MET A 78 -4.00 15.99 3.31
N SER A 79 -2.71 15.98 2.99
CA SER A 79 -1.93 17.21 2.76
C SER A 79 -2.45 18.04 1.59
N GLN A 80 -2.87 17.40 0.50
CA GLN A 80 -3.49 18.10 -0.63
C GLN A 80 -4.84 18.73 -0.23
N CYS A 81 -5.67 18.00 0.52
CA CYS A 81 -6.93 18.53 1.03
C CYS A 81 -6.72 19.75 1.96
N ILE A 82 -5.71 19.71 2.83
CA ILE A 82 -5.36 20.85 3.69
C ILE A 82 -4.86 22.05 2.87
N ALA A 83 -4.09 21.80 1.81
CA ALA A 83 -3.63 22.85 0.90
C ALA A 83 -4.82 23.51 0.17
N ASP A 84 -5.75 22.70 -0.37
CA ASP A 84 -6.99 23.21 -0.98
C ASP A 84 -7.84 24.00 0.00
N ILE A 85 -8.02 23.54 1.24
CA ILE A 85 -8.76 24.29 2.26
C ILE A 85 -8.07 25.62 2.58
N LYS A 86 -6.73 25.63 2.60
CA LYS A 86 -5.96 26.85 2.86
C LYS A 86 -6.07 27.84 1.71
N GLU A 87 -6.05 27.37 0.46
CA GLU A 87 -6.29 28.20 -0.72
C GLU A 87 -7.73 28.72 -0.78
N ALA A 88 -8.72 27.87 -0.51
CA ALA A 88 -10.13 28.27 -0.44
C ALA A 88 -10.37 29.38 0.61
N LYS A 89 -9.81 29.24 1.82
CA LYS A 89 -9.88 30.29 2.85
C LYS A 89 -9.14 31.57 2.46
N ALA A 90 -8.05 31.46 1.70
CA ALA A 90 -7.31 32.62 1.21
C ALA A 90 -8.10 33.36 0.10
N SER A 91 -8.82 32.64 -0.76
CA SER A 91 -9.69 33.23 -1.78
C SER A 91 -10.93 33.91 -1.18
N GLU A 92 -11.56 33.32 -0.16
CA GLU A 92 -12.71 33.91 0.54
C GLU A 92 -12.34 35.25 1.20
N LYS A 93 -11.16 35.30 1.84
CA LYS A 93 -10.64 36.54 2.45
C LYS A 93 -10.28 37.62 1.43
N ARG A 94 -9.93 37.25 0.19
CA ARG A 94 -9.70 38.21 -0.91
C ARG A 94 -11.00 38.73 -1.52
N GLY A 95 -12.02 37.90 -1.67
CA GLY A 95 -13.34 38.32 -2.17
C GLY A 95 -14.03 39.32 -1.23
N ASN A 96 -13.99 39.06 0.07
CA ASN A 96 -14.66 39.91 1.07
C ASN A 96 -13.99 41.30 1.26
N ASN A 97 -12.76 41.49 0.81
CA ASN A 97 -12.09 42.80 0.81
C ASN A 97 -12.40 43.64 -0.44
N HIS A 98 -13.02 43.06 -1.47
CA HIS A 98 -13.37 43.79 -2.70
C HIS A 98 -14.80 44.36 -2.69
N ASP A 99 -15.71 43.77 -1.89
CA ASP A 99 -17.09 44.25 -1.74
C ASP A 99 -17.25 45.39 -0.70
N ASN A 100 -16.19 45.69 0.06
CA ASN A 100 -16.21 46.71 1.13
C ASN A 100 -15.59 48.05 0.72
N ASN A 101 -15.41 48.33 -0.57
CA ASN A 101 -14.87 49.59 -1.09
C ASN A 101 -15.66 50.07 -2.31
#